data_AF-A0A536F487-F1
#
_entry.id   AF-A0A536F487-F1
#
_cell.length_a   1.000
_cell.length_b   1.000
_cell.length_c   1.000
_cell.angle_alpha   90.00
_cell.angle_beta   90.00
_cell.angle_gamma   90.00
#
_symmetry.space_group_name_H-M   'P 1'
#
loop_
_entity.id
_entity.type
_entity.pdbx_description
1 polymer ?
#
loop_
_entity_poly.entity_id
_entity_poly.type
_entity_poly.pdbx_seq_one_letter_code
_entity_poly.pdbx_strand_id
1 'polypeptide(L)'
;METRYDPTAVEQRWYETWEQRDYFKPRESLTGKTFTISMPPPNITGDLHMGHAMYTLQDVLIRWHRMLVDAALWVPGTDHAASATQNVLEKQLARKGSSKEAIGRQAWDRLVKDWYETTGQTILRQMRRLGFSADWSRNRFTMDPTSTRSKAAASSRWRPPVRRPWSATPGSPSTPTTGVTRT
;
A
#
# COMPACT_ATOMS: atom_id res chain seq x y z
N MET A 1 30.56 28.76 2.41
CA MET A 1 29.17 28.24 2.35
C MET A 1 28.70 28.47 0.93
N GLU A 2 28.19 27.45 0.23
CA GLU A 2 27.62 27.67 -1.11
C GLU A 2 26.46 28.67 -1.02
N THR A 3 26.31 29.52 -2.04
CA THR A 3 25.29 30.57 -2.09
C THR A 3 23.90 30.06 -2.48
N ARG A 4 23.79 28.82 -2.97
CA ARG A 4 22.53 28.19 -3.38
C ARG A 4 22.26 26.93 -2.57
N TYR A 5 21.05 26.81 -2.03
CA TYR A 5 20.59 25.60 -1.35
C TYR A 5 20.35 24.47 -2.35
N ASP A 6 20.99 23.32 -2.14
CA ASP A 6 20.67 22.07 -2.84
C ASP A 6 19.79 21.17 -1.95
N PRO A 7 18.47 21.11 -2.18
CA PRO A 7 17.58 20.25 -1.42
C PRO A 7 17.91 18.76 -1.60
N THR A 8 18.38 18.35 -2.77
CA THR A 8 18.53 16.92 -3.10
C THR A 8 19.56 16.27 -2.20
N ALA A 9 20.74 16.89 -2.08
CA ALA A 9 21.81 16.39 -1.22
C ALA A 9 21.42 16.43 0.27
N VAL A 10 20.70 17.46 0.70
CA VAL A 10 20.32 17.66 2.10
C VAL A 10 19.22 16.68 2.52
N GLU A 11 18.14 16.57 1.75
CA GLU A 11 17.00 15.70 2.03
C GLU A 11 17.42 14.23 2.09
N GLN A 12 18.18 13.75 1.09
CA GLN A 12 18.63 12.37 1.04
C GLN A 12 19.48 12.01 2.25
N ARG A 13 20.49 12.83 2.57
CA ARG A 13 21.39 12.61 3.71
C ARG A 13 20.62 12.51 5.03
N TRP A 14 19.70 13.43 5.29
CA TRP A 14 18.94 13.43 6.54
C TRP A 14 17.96 12.26 6.62
N TYR A 15 17.30 11.93 5.51
CA TYR A 15 16.36 10.82 5.48
C TYR A 15 17.05 9.49 5.78
N GLU A 16 18.18 9.22 5.13
CA GLU A 16 19.01 8.04 5.40
C GLU A 16 19.44 7.98 6.87
N THR A 17 19.85 9.13 7.44
CA THR A 17 20.22 9.22 8.86
C THR A 17 19.04 8.87 9.78
N TRP A 18 17.84 9.36 9.49
CA TRP A 18 16.65 9.11 10.31
C TRP A 18 16.19 7.65 10.24
N GLU A 19 16.23 7.04 9.06
CA GLU A 19 15.86 5.62 8.87
C GLU A 19 16.89 4.70 9.53
N GLN A 20 18.19 4.94 9.34
CA GLN A 20 19.25 4.14 9.97
C GLN A 20 19.26 4.21 11.51
N ARG A 21 18.83 5.34 12.07
CA ARG A 21 18.77 5.55 13.53
C ARG A 21 17.40 5.23 14.13
N ASP A 22 16.49 4.63 13.36
CA ASP A 22 15.17 4.23 13.81
C ASP A 22 14.31 5.38 14.40
N TYR A 23 14.50 6.62 13.91
CA TYR A 23 13.80 7.80 14.45
C TYR A 23 12.29 7.80 14.17
N PHE A 24 11.83 6.94 13.27
CA PHE A 24 10.41 6.82 12.94
C PHE A 24 9.64 5.90 13.89
N LYS A 25 10.35 5.11 14.71
CA LYS A 25 9.74 4.19 15.67
C LYS A 25 9.39 4.88 16.99
N PRO A 26 8.24 4.57 17.61
CA PRO A 26 7.98 5.00 18.99
C PRO A 26 8.99 4.34 19.93
N ARG A 27 9.49 5.09 20.93
CA ARG A 27 10.43 4.59 21.93
C ARG A 27 9.67 4.20 23.20
N GLU A 28 10.09 3.09 23.83
CA GLU A 28 9.47 2.60 25.07
C GLU A 28 9.67 3.55 26.26
N SER A 29 10.72 4.37 26.24
CA SER A 29 11.04 5.34 27.30
C SER A 29 10.17 6.60 27.28
N LEU A 30 9.20 6.71 26.38
CA LEU A 30 8.37 7.89 26.24
C LEU A 30 7.28 7.93 27.31
N THR A 31 7.08 9.09 27.91
CA THR A 31 6.07 9.33 28.96
C THR A 31 4.80 10.00 28.43
N GLY A 32 4.77 10.36 27.14
CA GLY A 32 3.61 10.96 26.49
C GLY A 32 2.51 9.94 26.17
N LYS A 33 1.47 10.40 25.48
CA LYS A 33 0.32 9.57 25.05
C LYS A 33 0.70 8.68 23.87
N THR A 34 -0.05 7.60 23.67
CA THR A 34 0.01 6.83 22.42
C THR A 34 -0.78 7.55 21.33
N PHE A 35 -0.14 7.80 20.18
CA PHE A 35 -0.80 8.40 19.02
C PHE A 35 -0.50 7.56 17.78
N THR A 36 -1.53 6.96 17.17
CA THR A 36 -1.32 6.06 16.02
C THR A 36 -2.18 6.46 14.85
N ILE A 37 -1.56 6.55 13.67
CA ILE A 37 -2.25 6.69 12.38
C ILE A 37 -1.98 5.43 11.56
N SER A 38 -3.03 4.82 11.01
CA SER A 38 -2.89 3.82 9.94
C SER A 38 -2.91 4.55 8.61
N MET A 39 -1.82 4.49 7.85
CA MET A 39 -1.77 5.04 6.51
C MET A 39 -2.78 4.30 5.63
N PRO A 40 -3.67 5.00 4.90
CA PRO A 40 -4.49 4.37 3.88
C PRO A 40 -3.56 3.76 2.82
N PRO A 41 -3.54 2.43 2.62
CA PRO A 41 -2.54 1.81 1.77
C PRO A 41 -2.76 2.21 0.31
N PRO A 42 -1.75 2.78 -0.39
CA PRO A 42 -1.87 3.04 -1.82
C PRO A 42 -2.07 1.75 -2.62
N ASN A 43 -2.90 1.85 -3.65
CA ASN A 43 -3.13 0.76 -4.61
C ASN A 43 -1.89 0.56 -5.48
N ILE A 44 -1.47 -0.69 -5.68
CA ILE A 44 -0.31 -1.04 -6.51
C ILE A 44 -0.72 -1.04 -8.01
N THR A 45 -1.18 0.12 -8.50
CA THR A 45 -1.69 0.30 -9.88
C THR A 45 -0.78 1.16 -10.76
N GLY A 46 0.34 1.64 -10.22
CA GLY A 46 1.30 2.52 -10.89
C GLY A 46 2.03 3.39 -9.87
N ASP A 47 2.51 4.55 -10.34
CA ASP A 47 3.23 5.52 -9.51
C ASP A 47 2.30 6.36 -8.62
N LEU A 48 2.86 6.90 -7.53
CA LEU A 48 2.15 7.87 -6.69
C LEU A 48 1.91 9.18 -7.46
N HIS A 49 0.64 9.61 -7.51
CA HIS A 49 0.24 10.94 -7.99
C HIS A 49 0.02 11.93 -6.83
N MET A 50 -0.18 13.22 -7.15
CA MET A 50 -0.39 14.31 -6.18
C MET A 50 -1.51 14.08 -5.17
N GLY A 51 -2.47 13.19 -5.45
CA GLY A 51 -3.51 12.83 -4.47
C GLY A 51 -2.92 12.18 -3.21
N HIS A 52 -1.83 11.42 -3.36
CA HIS A 52 -1.08 10.86 -2.23
C HIS A 52 -0.26 11.91 -1.48
N ALA A 53 -0.09 13.11 -2.02
CA ALA A 53 0.53 14.22 -1.29
C ALA A 53 -0.30 14.62 -0.06
N MET A 54 -1.60 14.26 -0.02
CA MET A 54 -2.44 14.44 1.17
C MET A 54 -1.94 13.64 2.38
N TYR A 55 -1.15 12.57 2.18
CA TYR A 55 -0.47 11.87 3.28
C TYR A 55 0.50 12.77 4.06
N THR A 56 0.95 13.89 3.48
CA THR A 56 1.74 14.91 4.18
C THR A 56 1.03 15.43 5.42
N LEU A 57 -0.31 15.54 5.41
CA LEU A 57 -1.08 15.95 6.60
C LEU A 57 -0.92 14.94 7.75
N GLN A 58 -0.93 13.65 7.44
CA GLN A 58 -0.69 12.60 8.44
C GLN A 58 0.75 12.66 8.95
N ASP A 59 1.73 12.88 8.07
CA ASP A 59 3.14 13.02 8.45
C ASP A 59 3.37 14.21 9.41
N VAL A 60 2.75 15.36 9.11
CA VAL A 60 2.83 16.56 9.96
C VAL A 60 2.28 16.28 11.35
N LEU A 61 1.13 15.61 11.46
CA LEU A 61 0.56 15.22 12.75
C LEU A 61 1.47 14.26 13.52
N ILE A 62 2.03 13.26 12.85
CA ILE A 62 2.94 12.29 13.47
C ILE A 62 4.19 12.97 14.00
N ARG A 63 4.78 13.88 13.22
CA ARG A 63 5.95 14.66 13.65
C ARG A 63 5.61 15.56 14.82
N TRP A 64 4.48 16.24 14.79
CA TRP A 64 4.02 17.09 15.88
C TRP A 64 3.84 16.31 17.19
N HIS A 65 3.14 15.16 17.16
CA HIS A 65 3.01 14.30 18.34
C HIS A 65 4.36 13.76 18.83
N ARG A 66 5.26 13.37 17.92
CA ARG A 66 6.63 12.95 18.30
C ARG A 66 7.40 14.07 19.01
N MET A 67 7.19 15.33 18.62
CA MET A 67 7.76 16.51 19.29
C MET A 67 7.13 16.80 20.66
N LEU A 68 5.86 16.41 20.87
CA LEU A 68 5.18 16.44 22.17
C LEU A 68 5.56 15.26 23.09
N VAL A 69 6.61 14.50 22.75
CA VAL A 69 7.06 13.28 23.44
C VAL A 69 6.02 12.15 23.51
N ASP A 70 4.98 12.21 22.67
CA ASP A 70 4.03 11.13 22.50
C ASP A 70 4.67 9.94 21.77
N ALA A 71 4.20 8.73 22.11
CA ALA A 71 4.52 7.50 21.39
C ALA A 71 3.76 7.48 20.04
N ALA A 72 4.23 8.30 19.10
CA ALA A 72 3.65 8.48 17.78
C ALA A 72 4.06 7.35 16.82
N LEU A 73 3.07 6.65 16.25
CA LEU A 73 3.26 5.56 15.30
C LEU A 73 2.46 5.81 14.03
N TRP A 74 3.14 5.81 12.89
CA TRP A 74 2.49 5.83 11.57
C TRP A 74 2.75 4.50 10.87
N VAL A 75 1.70 3.71 10.67
CA VAL A 75 1.81 2.36 10.11
C VAL A 75 1.63 2.42 8.59
N PRO A 76 2.67 2.11 7.79
CA PRO A 76 2.56 2.07 6.34
C PRO A 76 2.01 0.73 5.84
N GLY A 77 1.49 0.72 4.62
CA GLY A 77 1.09 -0.50 3.93
C GLY A 77 0.81 -0.27 2.44
N THR A 78 0.59 -1.34 1.69
CA THR A 78 0.27 -1.31 0.25
C THR A 78 -0.88 -2.27 -0.07
N ASP A 79 -1.72 -1.91 -1.04
CA ASP A 79 -2.91 -2.68 -1.40
C ASP A 79 -2.78 -3.37 -2.77
N HIS A 80 -3.06 -4.67 -2.79
CA HIS A 80 -3.15 -5.54 -3.96
C HIS A 80 -4.14 -5.04 -5.03
N ALA A 81 -5.26 -4.40 -4.63
CA ALA A 81 -6.22 -3.77 -5.55
C ALA A 81 -6.56 -4.61 -6.80
N ALA A 82 -7.06 -5.84 -6.58
CA ALA A 82 -7.09 -6.92 -7.58
C ALA A 82 -7.65 -6.54 -8.97
N SER A 83 -8.81 -5.87 -9.00
CA SER A 83 -9.47 -5.47 -10.24
C SER A 83 -8.71 -4.37 -10.97
N ALA A 84 -8.18 -3.40 -10.24
CA ALA A 84 -7.42 -2.30 -10.82
C ALA A 84 -6.07 -2.81 -11.38
N THR A 85 -5.37 -3.67 -10.65
CA THR A 85 -4.13 -4.31 -11.12
C THR A 85 -4.38 -5.14 -12.38
N GLN A 86 -5.45 -5.94 -12.41
CA GLN A 86 -5.82 -6.71 -13.60
C GLN A 86 -6.03 -5.80 -14.81
N ASN A 87 -6.82 -4.72 -14.66
CA ASN A 87 -7.10 -3.79 -15.75
C ASN A 87 -5.82 -3.11 -16.27
N VAL A 88 -4.86 -2.79 -15.40
CA VAL A 88 -3.56 -2.22 -15.80
C VAL A 88 -2.73 -3.23 -16.59
N LEU A 89 -2.60 -4.46 -16.07
CA LEU A 89 -1.80 -5.50 -16.71
C LEU A 89 -2.40 -5.97 -18.03
N GLU A 90 -3.72 -6.11 -18.14
CA GLU A 90 -4.40 -6.44 -19.40
C GLU A 90 -4.15 -5.37 -20.46
N LYS A 91 -4.23 -4.08 -20.09
CA LYS A 91 -3.88 -2.98 -21.01
C LYS A 91 -2.41 -3.03 -21.45
N GLN A 92 -1.49 -3.40 -20.55
CA GLN A 92 -0.07 -3.54 -20.90
C GLN A 92 0.18 -4.72 -21.84
N LEU A 93 -0.48 -5.86 -21.63
CA LEU A 93 -0.41 -7.01 -22.53
C LEU A 93 -0.98 -6.68 -23.90
N ALA A 94 -2.15 -6.01 -23.95
CA ALA A 94 -2.77 -5.60 -25.19
C ALA A 94 -1.86 -4.69 -26.04
N ARG A 95 -1.14 -3.76 -25.40
CA ARG A 95 -0.13 -2.92 -26.08
C ARG A 95 1.04 -3.71 -26.66
N LYS A 96 1.36 -4.86 -26.08
CA LYS A 96 2.38 -5.80 -26.56
C LYS A 96 1.82 -6.83 -27.56
N GLY A 97 0.55 -6.68 -27.98
CA GLY A 97 -0.11 -7.60 -28.90
C GLY A 97 -0.48 -8.95 -28.29
N SER A 98 -0.57 -9.05 -26.95
CA SER A 98 -0.93 -10.27 -26.22
C SER A 98 -2.21 -10.05 -25.40
N SER A 99 -2.81 -11.14 -24.90
CA SER A 99 -3.91 -11.08 -23.93
C SER A 99 -3.62 -11.96 -22.71
N LYS A 100 -4.46 -11.82 -21.67
CA LYS A 100 -4.39 -12.65 -20.46
C LYS A 100 -4.66 -14.13 -20.78
N GLU A 101 -5.59 -14.39 -21.69
CA GLU A 101 -5.94 -15.72 -22.16
C GLU A 101 -4.77 -16.34 -22.93
N ALA A 102 -4.09 -15.55 -23.77
CA ALA A 102 -2.98 -16.00 -24.60
C ALA A 102 -1.76 -16.48 -23.78
N ILE A 103 -1.46 -15.82 -22.65
CA ILE A 103 -0.32 -16.22 -21.80
C ILE A 103 -0.67 -17.35 -20.81
N GLY A 104 -1.96 -17.59 -20.58
CA GLY A 104 -2.44 -18.60 -19.65
C GLY A 104 -2.27 -18.25 -18.17
N ARG A 105 -2.86 -19.08 -17.31
CA ARG A 105 -3.01 -18.79 -15.86
C ARG A 105 -1.68 -18.68 -15.11
N GLN A 106 -0.77 -19.63 -15.33
CA GLN A 106 0.50 -19.66 -14.60
C GLN A 106 1.39 -18.45 -14.93
N ALA A 107 1.46 -18.06 -16.21
CA ALA A 107 2.22 -16.89 -16.62
C ALA A 107 1.57 -15.60 -16.09
N TRP A 108 0.24 -15.54 -16.09
CA TRP A 108 -0.49 -14.43 -15.48
C TRP A 108 -0.21 -14.28 -13.98
N ASP A 109 -0.26 -15.38 -13.21
CA ASP A 109 0.00 -15.33 -11.77
C ASP A 109 1.46 -14.88 -11.47
N ARG A 110 2.43 -15.29 -12.30
CA ARG A 110 3.82 -14.79 -12.22
C ARG A 110 3.90 -13.30 -12.54
N LEU A 111 3.29 -12.85 -13.65
CA LEU A 111 3.26 -11.44 -14.04
C LEU A 111 2.66 -10.54 -12.95
N VAL A 112 1.57 -10.99 -12.34
CA VAL A 112 0.90 -10.29 -11.23
C VAL A 112 1.81 -10.22 -10.01
N LYS A 113 2.49 -11.32 -9.66
CA LYS A 113 3.44 -11.35 -8.54
C LYS A 113 4.60 -10.38 -8.78
N ASP A 114 5.22 -10.43 -9.95
CA ASP A 114 6.33 -9.56 -10.33
C ASP A 114 5.90 -8.09 -10.31
N TRP A 115 4.68 -7.80 -10.77
CA TRP A 115 4.09 -6.46 -10.71
C TRP A 115 3.97 -5.95 -9.27
N TYR A 116 3.49 -6.78 -8.33
CA TYR A 116 3.37 -6.37 -6.93
C TYR A 116 4.72 -6.10 -6.27
N GLU A 117 5.71 -6.96 -6.54
CA GLU A 117 7.05 -6.78 -6.01
C GLU A 117 7.69 -5.50 -6.55
N THR A 118 7.65 -5.30 -7.86
CA THR A 118 8.30 -4.14 -8.51
C THR A 118 7.59 -2.82 -8.18
N THR A 119 6.28 -2.76 -8.38
CA THR A 119 5.49 -1.52 -8.21
C THR A 119 5.34 -1.18 -6.74
N GLY A 120 5.17 -2.17 -5.86
CA GLY A 120 5.15 -1.95 -4.42
C GLY A 120 6.45 -1.32 -3.93
N GLN A 121 7.61 -1.83 -4.38
CA GLN A 121 8.90 -1.22 -4.04
C GLN A 121 9.07 0.19 -4.61
N THR A 122 8.57 0.45 -5.82
CA THR A 122 8.59 1.79 -6.42
C THR A 122 7.79 2.79 -5.59
N ILE A 123 6.57 2.45 -5.20
CA ILE A 123 5.74 3.27 -4.32
C ILE A 123 6.46 3.56 -3.00
N LEU A 124 7.01 2.53 -2.36
CA LEU A 124 7.74 2.70 -1.10
C LEU A 124 8.98 3.59 -1.25
N ARG A 125 9.71 3.52 -2.37
CA ARG A 125 10.82 4.44 -2.65
C ARG A 125 10.34 5.87 -2.87
N GLN A 126 9.23 6.07 -3.57
CA GLN A 126 8.64 7.40 -3.78
C GLN A 126 8.21 8.03 -2.45
N MET A 127 7.58 7.27 -1.56
CA MET A 127 7.19 7.76 -0.23
C MET A 127 8.39 8.16 0.63
N ARG A 128 9.47 7.36 0.59
CA ARG A 128 10.72 7.71 1.27
C ARG A 128 11.34 8.98 0.71
N ARG A 129 11.36 9.12 -0.61
CA ARG A 129 11.86 10.31 -1.30
C ARG A 129 11.05 11.56 -0.99
N LEU A 130 9.74 11.43 -0.75
CA LEU A 130 8.89 12.52 -0.27
C LEU A 130 9.13 12.88 1.21
N GLY A 131 9.96 12.12 1.92
CA GLY A 131 10.33 12.41 3.30
C GLY A 131 9.34 11.90 4.34
N PHE A 132 8.42 10.98 4.01
CA PHE A 132 7.44 10.47 4.99
C PHE A 132 8.12 9.74 6.15
N SER A 133 7.70 10.04 7.38
CA SER A 133 8.29 9.54 8.63
C SER A 133 7.58 8.31 9.22
N ALA A 134 7.12 7.42 8.33
CA ALA A 134 6.43 6.19 8.69
C ALA A 134 7.37 5.11 9.23
N ASP A 135 6.86 4.22 10.09
CA ASP A 135 7.63 3.07 10.57
C ASP A 135 7.66 1.98 9.49
N TRP A 136 8.65 2.06 8.60
CA TRP A 136 8.81 1.11 7.49
C TRP A 136 9.03 -0.33 7.93
N SER A 137 9.49 -0.56 9.16
CA SER A 137 9.65 -1.92 9.70
C SER A 137 8.32 -2.64 9.88
N ARG A 138 7.22 -1.88 9.94
CA ARG A 138 5.85 -2.38 10.08
C ARG A 138 5.07 -2.37 8.76
N ASN A 139 5.73 -2.14 7.63
CA ASN A 139 5.06 -2.13 6.34
C ASN A 139 4.34 -3.46 6.07
N ARG A 140 3.07 -3.39 5.66
CA ARG A 140 2.23 -4.56 5.34
C ARG A 140 1.72 -4.54 3.92
N PHE A 141 1.50 -5.72 3.37
CA PHE A 141 0.87 -5.91 2.07
C PHE A 141 -0.46 -6.65 2.28
N THR A 142 -1.54 -6.21 1.64
CA THR A 142 -2.88 -6.78 1.92
C THR A 142 -3.00 -8.28 1.60
N MET A 143 -2.10 -8.83 0.78
CA MET A 143 -2.03 -10.27 0.47
C MET A 143 -0.87 -11.00 1.15
N ASP A 144 -0.17 -10.37 2.10
CA ASP A 144 0.81 -11.08 2.93
C ASP A 144 0.14 -12.17 3.80
N PRO A 145 0.90 -13.18 4.29
CA PRO A 145 0.32 -14.28 5.07
C PRO A 145 -0.42 -13.82 6.33
N THR A 146 0.06 -12.76 6.98
CA THR A 146 -0.54 -12.25 8.22
C THR A 146 -1.89 -11.58 7.93
N SER A 147 -1.94 -10.68 6.95
CA SER A 147 -3.15 -9.98 6.52
C SER A 147 -4.18 -10.94 5.96
N THR A 148 -3.73 -11.97 5.23
CA THR A 148 -4.60 -13.05 4.73
C THR A 148 -5.22 -13.83 5.88
N ARG A 149 -4.44 -14.19 6.90
CA ARG A 149 -4.94 -14.85 8.12
C ARG A 149 -5.94 -13.98 8.88
N SER A 150 -5.63 -12.69 9.06
CA SER A 150 -6.54 -11.74 9.71
C SER A 150 -7.87 -11.61 8.97
N LYS A 151 -7.84 -11.55 7.63
CA LYS A 151 -9.06 -11.54 6.80
C LYS A 151 -9.86 -12.85 6.94
N ALA A 152 -9.20 -14.00 6.96
CA ALA A 152 -9.85 -15.29 7.16
C ALA A 152 -10.54 -15.38 8.52
N ALA A 153 -9.85 -14.97 9.60
CA ALA A 153 -10.41 -14.94 10.95
C ALA A 153 -11.58 -13.94 11.09
N ALA A 154 -11.46 -12.77 10.45
CA ALA A 154 -12.57 -11.81 10.40
C ALA A 154 -13.77 -12.40 9.65
N SER A 155 -13.54 -13.05 8.51
CA SER A 155 -14.59 -13.70 7.71
C SER A 155 -15.29 -14.82 8.49
N SER A 156 -14.55 -15.65 9.23
CA SER A 156 -15.17 -16.70 10.05
C SER A 156 -16.04 -16.12 11.17
N ARG A 157 -15.66 -14.98 11.75
CA ARG A 157 -16.46 -14.29 12.77
C ARG A 157 -17.71 -13.61 12.20
N TRP A 158 -17.62 -13.10 10.98
CA TRP A 158 -18.70 -12.33 10.34
C TRP A 158 -19.66 -13.16 9.49
N ARG A 159 -19.45 -14.48 9.33
CA ARG A 159 -20.34 -15.32 8.52
C ARG A 159 -21.74 -15.40 9.16
N PRO A 160 -22.78 -14.79 8.55
CA PRO A 160 -24.14 -15.03 8.99
C PRO A 160 -24.56 -16.48 8.66
N PRO A 161 -25.58 -17.04 9.36
CA PRO A 161 -26.15 -18.34 8.99
C PRO A 161 -26.60 -18.29 7.53
N VAL A 162 -26.18 -19.30 6.76
CA VAL A 162 -26.28 -19.35 5.30
C VAL A 162 -27.72 -19.17 4.82
N ARG A 163 -28.04 -17.97 4.33
CA ARG A 163 -28.94 -17.79 3.20
C ARG A 163 -28.15 -17.04 2.15
N ARG A 164 -28.00 -17.63 0.96
CA ARG A 164 -27.60 -16.89 -0.24
C ARG A 164 -28.90 -16.49 -0.95
N PRO A 165 -29.59 -15.42 -0.56
CA PRO A 165 -30.67 -14.92 -1.38
C PRO A 165 -30.08 -14.51 -2.72
N TRP A 166 -30.80 -14.80 -3.80
CA TRP A 166 -30.49 -14.25 -5.12
C TRP A 166 -30.61 -12.73 -5.02
N SER A 167 -29.49 -12.02 -5.10
CA SER A 167 -29.47 -10.56 -5.18
C SER A 167 -28.87 -10.16 -6.52
N ALA A 168 -29.58 -9.30 -7.26
CA ALA A 168 -29.05 -8.69 -8.46
C ALA A 168 -27.81 -7.86 -8.08
N THR A 169 -26.64 -8.29 -8.55
CA THR A 169 -25.38 -7.60 -8.30
C THR A 169 -25.03 -6.75 -9.52
N PRO A 170 -24.64 -5.47 -9.35
CA PRO A 170 -24.21 -4.65 -10.47
C PRO A 170 -22.97 -5.27 -11.13
N GLY A 171 -23.09 -5.70 -12.39
CA GLY A 171 -21.97 -6.18 -13.19
C GLY A 171 -21.32 -5.04 -13.98
N SER A 172 -19.99 -5.07 -14.11
CA SER A 172 -19.26 -4.16 -15.01
C SER A 172 -18.94 -4.88 -16.33
N PRO A 173 -19.27 -4.29 -17.50
CA PRO A 173 -18.89 -4.85 -18.80
C PRO A 173 -17.37 -4.89 -19.03
N SER A 174 -16.62 -4.00 -18.36
CA SER A 174 -15.18 -3.81 -18.59
C SER A 174 -14.28 -4.74 -17.77
N THR A 175 -14.84 -5.45 -16.79
CA THR A 175 -14.10 -6.41 -15.97
C THR A 175 -15.06 -7.56 -15.66
N PRO A 176 -15.05 -8.64 -16.44
CA PRO A 176 -15.87 -9.80 -16.13
C PRO A 176 -15.33 -10.42 -14.84
N THR A 177 -15.91 -10.05 -13.70
CA THR A 177 -15.85 -10.91 -12.52
C THR A 177 -16.63 -12.15 -12.89
N THR A 178 -15.93 -13.24 -13.22
CA THR A 178 -16.50 -14.57 -13.46
C THR A 178 -17.19 -15.06 -12.19
N GLY A 179 -18.39 -14.54 -11.93
CA GLY A 179 -19.41 -15.23 -11.17
C GLY A 179 -19.99 -16.27 -12.11
N VAL A 180 -19.49 -17.50 -12.01
CA VAL A 180 -20.18 -18.65 -12.58
C VAL A 180 -21.53 -18.73 -11.89
N THR A 181 -22.58 -18.24 -12.55
CA THR A 181 -23.94 -18.69 -12.34
C THR A 181 -23.94 -20.18 -12.68
N ARG A 182 -23.89 -21.03 -11.65
CA ARG A 182 -24.12 -22.47 -11.79
C ARG A 182 -25.51 -22.64 -12.41
N THR A 183 -25.56 -23.10 -13.65
CA THR A 183 -26.64 -23.99 -14.13
C THR A 183 -26.49 -25.35 -13.44
#